data_AF-J9C6R4-F1
#
_entry.id   AF-J9C6R4-F1
#
_cell.length_a   1.000
_cell.length_b   1.000
_cell.length_c   1.000
_cell.angle_alpha   90.00
_cell.angle_beta   90.00
_cell.angle_gamma   90.00
#
_symmetry.space_group_name_H-M   'P 1'
#
loop_
_entity.id
_entity.type
_entity.pdbx_description
1 polymer ?
#
loop_
_entity_poly.entity_id
_entity_poly.type
_entity_poly.pdbx_seq_one_letter_code
_entity_poly.pdbx_strand_id
1 'polypeptide(L)'
;MAYIEKIVTEAEFQNELINLMTENGWKKVKTFYKYIHKEKEQGSKNNITKLYKYWCAKHVVLQNSDGGMYGIVQTWSWENKTKLDIDLSTDKGKTELQSYLENNPGYKDRSCMYLYMIEQLPNYKDNSLITMGAQDGYETKSIMDVELAEVTEVKNENRNPNNGEIYYTYSYEYSDSPQLMMSPWVKCTFRNPRLQNVNVDTNWWPDSLVRITGQVDKDRAVLLIQADRTPAFENNVVPVIPVYMGRLESYAADDTIADALWAGSAYDEGDESSSHTFDFENPKPFRDVSKYMPRTKTYPKSPGNGIDNVIIKRSRFGARYQAHYIAWNVPSNMMPPDRKGKNGGQYPSAWQSHDNDEYKYQFNPSLYSGRVHTSRAYIVHPDEGVRGYMPYIVLLSPLGLLDGDKLKVRKDTCPDSHDIYRFFTVDAISPITKMPATAYRPAGLGIYEKSM
;
A
#
# COMPACT_ATOMS: atom_id res chain seq x y z
N MET A 1 -3.62 -22.46 7.80
CA MET A 1 -2.37 -21.67 7.76
C MET A 1 -1.51 -22.27 6.67
N ALA A 2 -1.39 -21.59 5.54
CA ALA A 2 -0.57 -22.05 4.44
C ALA A 2 0.53 -21.01 4.19
N TYR A 3 1.78 -21.45 4.25
CA TYR A 3 2.84 -20.72 3.58
C TYR A 3 2.61 -20.90 2.07
N ILE A 4 2.55 -19.80 1.35
CA ILE A 4 2.15 -19.74 -0.06
C ILE A 4 3.34 -19.33 -0.90
N GLU A 5 3.48 -19.98 -2.04
CA GLU A 5 4.36 -19.59 -3.12
C GLU A 5 3.60 -19.81 -4.43
N LYS A 6 3.18 -18.71 -5.06
CA LYS A 6 2.33 -18.73 -6.25
C LYS A 6 2.89 -17.79 -7.29
N ILE A 7 2.84 -18.18 -8.56
CA ILE A 7 3.23 -17.36 -9.70
C ILE A 7 1.98 -17.18 -10.56
N VAL A 8 1.69 -15.94 -10.94
CA VAL A 8 0.47 -15.56 -11.68
C VAL A 8 0.84 -14.57 -12.77
N THR A 9 -0.03 -14.40 -13.76
CA THR A 9 0.16 -13.33 -14.75
C THR A 9 -0.27 -11.99 -14.17
N GLU A 10 0.32 -10.89 -14.62
CA GLU A 10 -0.12 -9.54 -14.23
C GLU A 10 -1.58 -9.26 -14.58
N ALA A 11 -2.06 -9.83 -15.69
CA ALA A 11 -3.45 -9.69 -16.12
C ALA A 11 -4.43 -10.26 -15.07
N GLU A 12 -4.09 -11.41 -14.49
CA GLU A 12 -4.92 -12.16 -13.55
C GLU A 12 -4.60 -11.86 -12.08
N PHE A 13 -3.48 -11.17 -11.80
CA PHE A 13 -2.93 -10.93 -10.48
C PHE A 13 -3.99 -10.54 -9.42
N GLN A 14 -4.83 -9.55 -9.72
CA GLN A 14 -5.84 -9.11 -8.75
C GLN A 14 -6.86 -10.23 -8.42
N ASN A 15 -7.36 -10.93 -9.44
CA ASN A 15 -8.33 -12.02 -9.25
C ASN A 15 -7.68 -13.17 -8.48
N GLU A 16 -6.43 -13.51 -8.81
CA GLU A 16 -5.68 -14.56 -8.13
C GLU A 16 -5.33 -14.21 -6.68
N LEU A 17 -5.05 -12.93 -6.39
CA LEU A 17 -4.86 -12.44 -5.03
C LEU A 17 -6.16 -12.54 -4.23
N ILE A 18 -7.29 -12.14 -4.81
CA ILE A 18 -8.61 -12.28 -4.17
C ILE A 18 -8.91 -13.75 -3.89
N ASN A 19 -8.71 -14.63 -4.88
CA ASN A 19 -8.93 -16.07 -4.75
C ASN A 19 -8.06 -16.64 -3.63
N LEU A 20 -6.76 -16.30 -3.62
CA LEU A 20 -5.82 -16.72 -2.58
C LEU A 20 -6.32 -16.36 -1.18
N MET A 21 -6.78 -15.13 -0.99
CA MET A 21 -7.31 -14.67 0.30
C MET A 21 -8.58 -15.46 0.68
N THR A 22 -9.49 -15.66 -0.26
CA THR A 22 -10.75 -16.37 0.01
C THR A 22 -10.57 -17.86 0.28
N GLU A 23 -9.64 -18.52 -0.42
CA GLU A 23 -9.27 -19.92 -0.18
C GLU A 23 -8.67 -20.12 1.22
N ASN A 24 -8.08 -19.08 1.80
CA ASN A 24 -7.47 -19.10 3.13
C ASN A 24 -8.36 -18.52 4.24
N GLY A 25 -9.68 -18.43 4.00
CA GLY A 25 -10.68 -18.17 5.04
C GLY A 25 -11.23 -16.74 5.06
N TRP A 26 -10.80 -15.86 4.16
CA TRP A 26 -11.40 -14.54 4.00
C TRP A 26 -12.70 -14.64 3.19
N LYS A 27 -13.60 -13.68 3.38
CA LYS A 27 -14.86 -13.61 2.66
C LYS A 27 -14.89 -12.41 1.73
N LYS A 28 -15.18 -12.64 0.44
CA LYS A 28 -15.55 -11.56 -0.48
C LYS A 28 -16.95 -11.07 -0.12
N VAL A 29 -17.06 -9.84 0.39
CA VAL A 29 -18.31 -9.28 0.92
C VAL A 29 -18.97 -8.27 -0.02
N LYS A 30 -18.20 -7.62 -0.90
CA LYS A 30 -18.72 -6.64 -1.85
C LYS A 30 -17.82 -6.50 -3.06
N THR A 31 -18.42 -6.34 -4.24
CA THR A 31 -17.76 -5.82 -5.44
C THR A 31 -18.59 -4.67 -5.99
N PHE A 32 -17.95 -3.58 -6.42
CA PHE A 32 -18.64 -2.48 -7.10
C PHE A 32 -17.65 -1.69 -7.97
N TYR A 33 -18.19 -0.92 -8.89
CA TYR A 33 -17.43 -0.14 -9.85
C TYR A 33 -17.77 1.33 -9.72
N LYS A 34 -16.76 2.21 -9.78
CA LYS A 34 -16.95 3.66 -9.92
C LYS A 34 -16.44 4.09 -11.28
N TYR A 35 -17.18 4.95 -11.97
CA TYR A 35 -16.89 5.33 -13.34
C TYR A 35 -17.08 6.82 -13.56
N ILE A 36 -16.16 7.44 -14.31
CA ILE A 36 -16.21 8.83 -14.74
C ILE A 36 -15.99 8.86 -16.24
N HIS A 37 -16.79 9.68 -16.92
CA HIS A 37 -16.62 10.05 -18.31
C HIS A 37 -16.59 11.56 -18.42
N LYS A 38 -15.63 12.08 -19.20
CA LYS A 38 -15.55 13.49 -19.55
C LYS A 38 -15.40 13.67 -21.05
N GLU A 39 -16.03 14.72 -21.54
CA GLU A 39 -15.83 15.21 -22.90
C GLU A 39 -14.93 16.44 -22.85
N LYS A 40 -13.86 16.44 -23.64
CA LYS A 40 -12.98 17.57 -23.84
C LYS A 40 -13.02 17.99 -25.30
N GLU A 41 -13.38 19.24 -25.54
CA GLU A 41 -13.25 19.86 -26.86
C GLU A 41 -11.81 20.37 -27.04
N GLN A 42 -11.18 20.04 -28.16
CA GLN A 42 -9.81 20.43 -28.47
C GLN A 42 -9.71 20.94 -29.90
N GLY A 43 -9.18 22.15 -30.09
CA GLY A 43 -8.98 22.74 -31.41
C GLY A 43 -9.12 24.27 -31.42
N SER A 44 -8.91 24.85 -32.60
CA SER A 44 -9.19 26.26 -32.90
C SER A 44 -10.61 26.40 -33.45
N LYS A 45 -11.21 27.61 -33.38
CA LYS A 45 -12.62 27.93 -33.71
C LYS A 45 -13.24 27.21 -34.93
N ASN A 46 -12.45 26.83 -35.93
CA ASN A 46 -12.91 26.20 -37.18
C ASN A 46 -12.63 24.69 -37.29
N ASN A 47 -11.99 24.05 -36.29
CA ASN A 47 -11.66 22.62 -36.32
C ASN A 47 -11.64 22.04 -34.90
N ILE A 48 -12.83 21.93 -34.28
CA ILE A 48 -13.01 21.37 -32.94
C ILE A 48 -13.10 19.85 -33.05
N THR A 49 -12.16 19.15 -32.42
CA THR A 49 -12.22 17.69 -32.25
C THR A 49 -12.68 17.38 -30.83
N LYS A 50 -13.58 16.41 -30.67
CA LYS A 50 -14.02 15.92 -29.36
C LYS A 50 -13.14 14.75 -28.93
N LEU A 51 -12.66 14.82 -27.69
CA LEU A 51 -11.90 13.75 -27.05
C LEU A 51 -12.68 13.29 -25.82
N TYR A 52 -12.94 12.00 -25.73
CA TYR A 52 -13.68 11.39 -24.64
C TYR A 52 -12.71 10.66 -23.73
N LYS A 53 -12.68 11.04 -22.46
CA LYS A 53 -11.79 10.46 -21.45
C LYS A 53 -12.60 9.68 -20.43
N TYR A 54 -12.05 8.54 -20.02
CA TYR A 54 -12.72 7.59 -19.16
C TYR A 54 -11.81 7.17 -18.01
N TRP A 55 -12.41 7.01 -16.84
CA TRP A 55 -11.79 6.45 -15.66
C TRP A 55 -12.74 5.45 -15.01
N CYS A 56 -12.22 4.30 -14.61
CA CYS A 56 -12.99 3.33 -13.86
C CYS A 56 -12.15 2.72 -12.73
N ALA A 57 -12.79 2.42 -11.60
CA ALA A 57 -12.22 1.64 -10.52
C ALA A 57 -13.15 0.47 -10.17
N LYS A 58 -12.59 -0.74 -10.07
CA LYS A 58 -13.24 -1.95 -9.54
C LYS A 58 -12.77 -2.15 -8.12
N HIS A 59 -13.68 -2.03 -7.17
CA HIS A 59 -13.43 -2.26 -5.76
C HIS A 59 -13.90 -3.65 -5.38
N VAL A 60 -13.02 -4.44 -4.77
CA VAL A 60 -13.36 -5.70 -4.15
C VAL A 60 -13.07 -5.60 -2.66
N VAL A 61 -14.10 -5.75 -1.83
CA VAL A 61 -14.00 -5.72 -0.37
C VAL A 61 -13.96 -7.14 0.15
N LEU A 62 -12.91 -7.44 0.91
CA LEU A 62 -12.69 -8.69 1.63
C LEU A 62 -12.86 -8.46 3.12
N GLN A 63 -13.40 -9.46 3.82
CA GLN A 63 -13.55 -9.48 5.27
C GLN A 63 -12.77 -10.67 5.85
N ASN A 64 -11.94 -10.43 6.86
CA ASN A 64 -11.25 -11.49 7.61
C ASN A 64 -12.19 -12.09 8.68
N SER A 65 -11.79 -13.16 9.37
CA SER A 65 -12.64 -13.78 10.41
C SER A 65 -12.86 -12.92 11.65
N ASP A 66 -12.00 -11.94 11.90
CA ASP A 66 -12.15 -10.96 12.98
C ASP A 66 -13.14 -9.83 12.61
N GLY A 67 -13.67 -9.81 11.37
CA GLY A 67 -14.63 -8.81 10.88
C GLY A 67 -14.00 -7.54 10.32
N GLY A 68 -12.67 -7.42 10.31
CA GLY A 68 -11.91 -6.38 9.62
C GLY A 68 -12.15 -6.43 8.11
N MET A 69 -12.38 -5.26 7.50
CA MET A 69 -12.71 -5.13 6.08
C MET A 69 -11.64 -4.34 5.33
N TYR A 70 -11.18 -4.93 4.23
CA TYR A 70 -10.07 -4.45 3.42
C TYR A 70 -10.51 -4.40 1.95
N GLY A 71 -10.23 -3.30 1.28
CA GLY A 71 -10.53 -3.14 -0.13
C GLY A 71 -9.29 -3.27 -1.00
N ILE A 72 -9.42 -4.01 -2.10
CA ILE A 72 -8.43 -4.11 -3.17
C ILE A 72 -9.04 -3.45 -4.40
N VAL A 73 -8.35 -2.47 -4.99
CA VAL A 73 -8.83 -1.74 -6.17
C VAL A 73 -7.93 -1.94 -7.36
N GLN A 74 -8.60 -2.04 -8.51
CA GLN A 74 -8.02 -2.00 -9.82
C GLN A 74 -8.60 -0.84 -10.60
N THR A 75 -7.75 -0.12 -11.32
CA THR A 75 -8.15 1.05 -12.09
C THR A 75 -7.95 0.85 -13.59
N TRP A 76 -8.77 1.55 -14.37
CA TRP A 76 -8.66 1.69 -15.82
C TRP A 76 -8.71 3.17 -16.18
N SER A 77 -7.93 3.56 -17.18
CA SER A 77 -8.01 4.90 -17.78
C SER A 77 -7.69 4.84 -19.26
N TRP A 78 -8.49 5.52 -20.07
CA TRP A 78 -8.27 5.57 -21.51
C TRP A 78 -8.94 6.80 -22.13
N GLU A 79 -8.55 7.09 -23.37
CA GLU A 79 -9.13 8.17 -24.17
C GLU A 79 -9.47 7.70 -25.58
N ASN A 80 -10.62 8.14 -26.10
CA ASN A 80 -11.11 7.81 -27.43
C ASN A 80 -11.57 9.07 -28.17
N LYS A 81 -11.43 9.07 -29.50
CA LYS A 81 -11.97 10.14 -30.38
C LYS A 81 -13.48 10.04 -30.58
N THR A 82 -14.03 8.83 -30.40
CA THR A 82 -15.46 8.56 -30.49
C THR A 82 -16.00 8.26 -29.09
N LYS A 83 -17.24 8.71 -28.85
CA LYS A 83 -17.94 8.38 -27.60
C LYS A 83 -18.21 6.88 -27.57
N LEU A 84 -18.06 6.27 -26.40
CA LEU A 84 -18.41 4.88 -26.19
C LEU A 84 -19.93 4.73 -26.31
N ASP A 85 -20.37 3.85 -27.20
CA ASP A 85 -21.79 3.61 -27.48
C ASP A 85 -22.36 2.58 -26.50
N ILE A 86 -22.34 2.92 -25.21
CA ILE A 86 -22.89 2.10 -24.13
C ILE A 86 -23.83 2.96 -23.29
N ASP A 87 -25.09 2.53 -23.19
CA ASP A 87 -26.11 3.23 -22.41
C ASP A 87 -26.08 2.82 -20.92
N LEU A 88 -25.37 3.60 -20.12
CA LEU A 88 -25.21 3.40 -18.68
C LEU A 88 -26.48 3.66 -17.86
N SER A 89 -27.56 4.18 -18.47
CA SER A 89 -28.85 4.33 -17.79
C SER A 89 -29.55 2.99 -17.56
N THR A 90 -29.16 1.95 -18.33
CA THR A 90 -29.73 0.60 -18.25
C THR A 90 -28.78 -0.35 -17.52
N ASP A 91 -29.32 -1.34 -16.81
CA ASP A 91 -28.50 -2.39 -16.17
C ASP A 91 -27.76 -3.25 -17.21
N LYS A 92 -28.31 -3.38 -18.42
CA LYS A 92 -27.64 -4.04 -19.54
C LYS A 92 -26.37 -3.30 -19.96
N GLY A 93 -26.45 -1.98 -20.16
CA GLY A 93 -25.27 -1.18 -20.52
C GLY A 93 -24.22 -1.13 -19.42
N LYS A 94 -24.62 -1.17 -18.13
CA LYS A 94 -23.67 -1.30 -17.02
C LYS A 94 -22.88 -2.62 -17.10
N THR A 95 -23.56 -3.72 -17.39
CA THR A 95 -22.94 -5.05 -17.55
C THR A 95 -22.05 -5.10 -18.80
N GLU A 96 -22.46 -4.43 -19.86
CA GLU A 96 -21.68 -4.29 -21.09
C GLU A 96 -20.38 -3.51 -20.85
N LEU A 97 -20.42 -2.42 -20.08
CA LEU A 97 -19.23 -1.69 -19.69
C LEU A 97 -18.28 -2.56 -18.86
N GLN A 98 -18.79 -3.30 -17.88
CA GLN A 98 -17.97 -4.21 -17.07
C GLN A 98 -17.26 -5.25 -17.95
N SER A 99 -17.98 -5.83 -18.92
CA SER A 99 -17.40 -6.78 -19.87
C SER A 99 -16.37 -6.11 -20.79
N TYR A 100 -16.64 -4.87 -21.23
CA TYR A 100 -15.72 -4.08 -22.03
C TYR A 100 -14.39 -3.84 -21.30
N LEU A 101 -14.42 -3.51 -20.01
CA LEU A 101 -13.21 -3.26 -19.22
C LEU A 101 -12.32 -4.50 -19.09
N GLU A 102 -12.91 -5.66 -18.85
CA GLU A 102 -12.16 -6.93 -18.72
C GLU A 102 -11.63 -7.41 -20.08
N ASN A 103 -12.37 -7.15 -21.17
CA ASN A 103 -11.95 -7.50 -22.54
C ASN A 103 -10.91 -6.54 -23.14
N ASN A 104 -10.65 -5.39 -22.52
CA ASN A 104 -9.67 -4.41 -22.97
C ASN A 104 -8.57 -4.19 -21.91
N PRO A 105 -7.72 -5.21 -21.67
CA PRO A 105 -6.69 -5.15 -20.62
C PRO A 105 -5.62 -4.08 -20.88
N GLY A 106 -5.52 -3.55 -22.11
CA GLY A 106 -4.62 -2.44 -22.44
C GLY A 106 -4.94 -1.15 -21.66
N TYR A 107 -6.17 -0.96 -21.21
CA TYR A 107 -6.57 0.21 -20.42
C TYR A 107 -6.44 0.01 -18.91
N LYS A 108 -6.15 -1.23 -18.49
CA LYS A 108 -6.02 -1.62 -17.08
C LYS A 108 -4.65 -1.21 -16.57
N ASP A 109 -4.61 -0.50 -15.45
CA ASP A 109 -3.35 -0.19 -14.78
C ASP A 109 -2.80 -1.44 -14.08
N ARG A 110 -1.88 -2.13 -14.76
CA ARG A 110 -1.23 -3.36 -14.25
C ARG A 110 0.02 -3.08 -13.42
N SER A 111 0.44 -1.82 -13.38
CA SER A 111 1.67 -1.40 -12.70
C SER A 111 1.49 -1.31 -11.19
N CYS A 112 0.26 -1.18 -10.71
CA CYS A 112 -0.02 -0.98 -9.30
C CYS A 112 -1.32 -1.64 -8.82
N MET A 113 -1.42 -1.75 -7.50
CA MET A 113 -2.61 -2.18 -6.77
C MET A 113 -2.89 -1.16 -5.68
N TYR A 114 -4.16 -0.86 -5.41
CA TYR A 114 -4.54 0.03 -4.31
C TYR A 114 -5.21 -0.75 -3.20
N LEU A 115 -4.81 -0.47 -1.96
CA LEU A 115 -5.35 -1.11 -0.75
C LEU A 115 -5.96 -0.07 0.19
N TYR A 116 -7.03 -0.40 0.89
CA TYR A 116 -7.60 0.46 1.94
C TYR A 116 -8.34 -0.38 2.99
N MET A 117 -8.67 0.22 4.14
CA MET A 117 -9.55 -0.35 5.16
C MET A 117 -10.86 0.42 5.23
N ILE A 118 -11.97 -0.26 5.54
CA ILE A 118 -13.26 0.39 5.82
C ILE A 118 -13.88 -0.12 7.12
N GLU A 119 -14.63 0.73 7.80
CA GLU A 119 -15.37 0.35 9.02
C GLU A 119 -16.73 -0.29 8.70
N GLN A 120 -17.35 0.08 7.59
CA GLN A 120 -18.68 -0.38 7.18
C GLN A 120 -18.70 -0.66 5.68
N LEU A 121 -19.71 -1.41 5.22
CA LEU A 121 -19.91 -1.62 3.79
C LEU A 121 -20.68 -0.44 3.17
N PRO A 122 -20.33 -0.02 1.95
CA PRO A 122 -21.16 0.93 1.24
C PRO A 122 -22.53 0.34 0.90
N ASN A 123 -23.57 1.18 0.94
CA ASN A 123 -24.95 0.81 0.62
C ASN A 123 -25.23 0.74 -0.89
N TYR A 124 -24.29 0.19 -1.66
CA TYR A 124 -24.49 -0.08 -3.09
C TYR A 124 -25.04 -1.49 -3.29
N LYS A 125 -25.63 -1.80 -4.45
CA LYS A 125 -25.88 -3.21 -4.79
C LYS A 125 -24.55 -3.90 -5.12
N ASP A 126 -24.46 -5.21 -4.89
CA ASP A 126 -23.27 -5.97 -5.31
C ASP A 126 -23.14 -5.94 -6.85
N ASN A 127 -21.91 -5.87 -7.35
CA ASN A 127 -21.56 -5.65 -8.75
C ASN A 127 -22.20 -4.40 -9.39
N SER A 128 -22.59 -3.41 -8.60
CA SER A 128 -23.14 -2.16 -9.15
C SER A 128 -22.07 -1.29 -9.82
N LEU A 129 -22.50 -0.51 -10.81
CA LEU A 129 -21.72 0.56 -11.42
C LEU A 129 -22.29 1.91 -10.97
N ILE A 130 -21.45 2.72 -10.32
CA ILE A 130 -21.77 4.06 -9.85
C ILE A 130 -21.10 5.07 -10.78
N THR A 131 -21.92 5.90 -11.42
CA THR A 131 -21.42 7.01 -12.24
C THR A 131 -21.08 8.18 -11.32
N MET A 132 -19.88 8.73 -11.49
CA MET A 132 -19.33 9.82 -10.72
C MET A 132 -19.02 11.02 -11.64
N GLY A 133 -18.96 12.20 -11.03
CA GLY A 133 -18.39 13.41 -11.63
C GLY A 133 -17.17 13.87 -10.85
N ALA A 134 -16.22 14.52 -11.53
CA ALA A 134 -15.02 15.05 -10.89
C ALA A 134 -14.58 16.35 -11.53
N GLN A 135 -14.04 17.26 -10.72
CA GLN A 135 -13.25 18.37 -11.25
C GLN A 135 -11.96 17.86 -11.90
N ASP A 136 -11.38 18.66 -12.79
CA ASP A 136 -10.15 18.30 -13.50
C ASP A 136 -9.00 18.04 -12.50
N GLY A 137 -8.33 16.90 -12.66
CA GLY A 137 -7.24 16.45 -11.78
C GLY A 137 -7.71 15.68 -10.53
N TYR A 138 -9.03 15.53 -10.32
CA TYR A 138 -9.60 14.78 -9.19
C TYR A 138 -10.32 13.49 -9.61
N GLU A 139 -10.18 13.06 -10.86
CA GLU A 139 -10.89 11.90 -11.42
C GLU A 139 -10.53 10.62 -10.67
N THR A 140 -9.23 10.29 -10.60
CA THR A 140 -8.74 9.13 -9.85
C THR A 140 -9.14 9.20 -8.38
N LYS A 141 -9.04 10.38 -7.76
CA LYS A 141 -9.43 10.58 -6.36
C LYS A 141 -10.92 10.25 -6.15
N SER A 142 -11.78 10.64 -7.09
CA SER A 142 -13.24 10.49 -6.99
C SER A 142 -13.71 9.06 -7.27
N ILE A 143 -13.03 8.31 -8.15
CA ILE A 143 -13.32 6.88 -8.32
C ILE A 143 -12.77 6.03 -7.17
N MET A 144 -11.69 6.45 -6.51
CA MET A 144 -11.08 5.71 -5.39
C MET A 144 -11.82 5.88 -4.06
N ASP A 145 -12.40 7.06 -3.83
CA ASP A 145 -13.10 7.37 -2.60
C ASP A 145 -14.41 6.60 -2.49
N VAL A 146 -14.49 5.63 -1.57
CA VAL A 146 -15.67 4.77 -1.37
C VAL A 146 -16.83 5.53 -0.70
N GLU A 147 -16.53 6.59 0.04
CA GLU A 147 -17.47 7.34 0.87
C GLU A 147 -18.43 8.23 0.06
N LEU A 148 -17.99 8.65 -1.12
CA LEU A 148 -18.80 9.37 -2.10
C LEU A 148 -19.94 8.46 -2.58
N ALA A 149 -21.17 8.75 -2.17
CA ALA A 149 -22.35 7.96 -2.51
C ALA A 149 -23.01 8.44 -3.80
N GLU A 150 -23.21 9.75 -3.92
CA GLU A 150 -23.87 10.38 -5.06
C GLU A 150 -23.14 11.66 -5.48
N VAL A 151 -23.24 12.00 -6.76
CA VAL A 151 -22.67 13.23 -7.33
C VAL A 151 -23.74 13.93 -8.14
N THR A 152 -23.98 15.19 -7.82
CA THR A 152 -24.84 16.08 -8.62
C THR A 152 -23.95 17.02 -9.41
N GLU A 153 -24.14 17.04 -10.73
CA GLU A 153 -23.48 18.00 -11.61
C GLU A 153 -24.28 19.30 -11.62
N VAL A 154 -23.63 20.39 -11.22
CA VAL A 154 -24.19 21.73 -11.19
C VAL A 154 -23.57 22.55 -12.32
N LYS A 155 -24.42 23.00 -13.24
CA LYS A 155 -24.02 23.84 -14.37
C LYS A 155 -24.02 25.31 -13.94
N ASN A 156 -22.84 25.91 -13.79
CA ASN A 156 -22.69 27.32 -13.47
C ASN A 156 -22.52 28.14 -14.74
N GLU A 157 -23.32 29.19 -14.88
CA GLU A 157 -23.18 30.19 -15.93
C GLU A 157 -22.17 31.26 -15.50
N ASN A 158 -21.16 31.50 -16.32
CA ASN A 158 -20.20 32.57 -16.13
C ASN A 158 -20.23 33.52 -17.32
N ARG A 159 -19.87 34.77 -17.07
CA ARG A 159 -19.78 35.80 -18.10
C ARG A 159 -18.35 36.28 -18.19
N ASN A 160 -17.75 36.17 -19.37
CA ASN A 160 -16.40 36.66 -19.59
C ASN A 160 -16.40 38.19 -19.47
N PRO A 161 -15.60 38.76 -18.55
CA PRO A 161 -15.63 40.19 -18.24
C PRO A 161 -15.19 41.07 -19.42
N ASN A 162 -14.44 40.52 -20.39
CA ASN A 162 -13.88 41.31 -21.48
C ASN A 162 -14.77 41.38 -22.73
N ASN A 163 -15.54 40.34 -23.03
CA ASN A 163 -16.35 40.27 -24.26
C ASN A 163 -17.84 39.98 -23.98
N GLY A 164 -18.23 39.82 -22.71
CA GLY A 164 -19.61 39.55 -22.31
C GLY A 164 -20.13 38.16 -22.70
N GLU A 165 -19.27 37.29 -23.25
CA GLU A 165 -19.61 35.94 -23.70
C GLU A 165 -19.97 35.05 -22.51
N ILE A 166 -21.09 34.34 -22.64
CA ILE A 166 -21.55 33.40 -21.62
C ILE A 166 -20.83 32.08 -21.85
N TYR A 167 -20.15 31.58 -20.83
CA TYR A 167 -19.53 30.25 -20.81
C TYR A 167 -19.99 29.47 -19.59
N TYR A 168 -20.13 28.16 -19.72
CA TYR A 168 -20.56 27.31 -18.64
C TYR A 168 -19.39 26.58 -18.02
N THR A 169 -19.35 26.51 -16.69
CA THR A 169 -18.45 25.65 -15.94
C THR A 169 -19.25 24.67 -15.13
N TYR A 170 -18.76 23.44 -14.99
CA TYR A 170 -19.43 22.40 -14.22
C TYR A 170 -18.77 22.28 -12.85
N SER A 171 -19.56 22.38 -11.79
CA SER A 171 -19.15 21.99 -10.44
C SER A 171 -19.85 20.70 -10.03
N TYR A 172 -19.24 19.96 -9.13
CA TYR A 172 -19.77 18.68 -8.67
C TYR A 172 -20.03 18.79 -7.17
N GLU A 173 -21.28 18.59 -6.78
CA GLU A 173 -21.71 18.49 -5.39
C GLU A 173 -21.78 17.01 -5.00
N TYR A 174 -21.14 16.67 -3.89
CA TYR A 174 -20.98 15.30 -3.44
C TYR A 174 -21.86 15.05 -2.21
N SER A 175 -22.55 13.91 -2.19
CA SER A 175 -23.21 13.40 -0.99
C SER A 175 -22.37 12.29 -0.37
N ASP A 176 -22.00 12.49 0.89
CA ASP A 176 -21.21 11.53 1.65
C ASP A 176 -22.07 10.62 2.50
N SER A 177 -21.58 9.41 2.73
CA SER A 177 -22.07 8.55 3.80
C SER A 177 -21.28 8.80 5.08
N PRO A 178 -21.78 9.58 6.06
CA PRO A 178 -21.01 9.94 7.26
C PRO A 178 -20.63 8.71 8.10
N GLN A 179 -21.42 7.64 8.01
CA GLN A 179 -21.19 6.38 8.72
C GLN A 179 -20.06 5.53 8.11
N LEU A 180 -19.73 5.73 6.84
CA LEU A 180 -18.73 4.97 6.12
C LEU A 180 -17.35 5.62 6.26
N MET A 181 -16.47 5.08 7.11
CA MET A 181 -15.11 5.59 7.26
C MET A 181 -14.15 4.72 6.45
N MET A 182 -13.35 5.34 5.58
CA MET A 182 -12.36 4.71 4.71
C MET A 182 -10.95 5.22 5.03
N SER A 183 -9.99 4.32 5.26
CA SER A 183 -8.60 4.73 5.45
C SER A 183 -8.05 5.47 4.23
N PRO A 184 -6.97 6.25 4.38
CA PRO A 184 -6.16 6.62 3.23
C PRO A 184 -5.79 5.35 2.43
N TRP A 185 -5.84 5.44 1.10
CA TRP A 185 -5.52 4.29 0.25
C TRP A 185 -4.03 4.20 -0.05
N VAL A 186 -3.51 2.99 0.02
CA VAL A 186 -2.11 2.65 -0.17
C VAL A 186 -1.91 2.23 -1.62
N LYS A 187 -1.30 3.09 -2.44
CA LYS A 187 -0.93 2.75 -3.83
C LYS A 187 0.35 1.89 -3.85
N CYS A 188 0.23 0.60 -4.06
CA CYS A 188 1.35 -0.32 -4.13
C CYS A 188 1.80 -0.42 -5.58
N THR A 189 2.84 0.31 -5.96
CA THR A 189 3.38 0.23 -7.33
C THR A 189 4.42 -0.87 -7.39
N PHE A 190 4.29 -1.83 -8.31
CA PHE A 190 5.18 -2.98 -8.43
C PHE A 190 6.50 -2.67 -9.14
N ARG A 191 6.57 -1.54 -9.84
CA ARG A 191 7.70 -1.11 -10.67
C ARG A 191 7.75 0.41 -10.85
N ASN A 192 8.87 0.95 -11.28
CA ASN A 192 8.90 2.32 -11.79
C ASN A 192 8.15 2.42 -13.14
N PRO A 193 7.14 3.31 -13.28
CA PRO A 193 6.37 3.47 -14.53
C PRO A 193 7.09 4.24 -15.64
N ARG A 194 8.28 4.81 -15.38
CA ARG A 194 9.04 5.67 -16.30
C ARG A 194 10.46 5.15 -16.57
N LEU A 195 10.56 3.92 -17.10
CA LEU A 195 11.84 3.31 -17.46
C LEU A 195 12.34 3.78 -18.83
N GLN A 196 13.62 4.15 -18.90
CA GLN A 196 14.36 4.44 -20.14
C GLN A 196 13.69 5.44 -21.11
N ASN A 197 13.00 6.48 -20.62
CA ASN A 197 12.21 7.42 -21.45
C ASN A 197 11.11 6.77 -22.31
N VAL A 198 10.78 5.51 -22.05
CA VAL A 198 9.61 4.83 -22.61
C VAL A 198 8.51 4.91 -21.55
N ASN A 199 7.31 5.33 -21.95
CA ASN A 199 6.16 5.17 -21.07
C ASN A 199 5.84 3.67 -20.93
N VAL A 200 6.44 3.03 -19.92
CA VAL A 200 6.31 1.59 -19.65
C VAL A 200 4.99 1.22 -18.98
N ASP A 201 4.04 2.16 -18.86
CA ASP A 201 2.61 1.83 -18.65
C ASP A 201 2.13 0.77 -19.67
N THR A 202 2.81 0.65 -20.82
CA THR A 202 2.48 -0.28 -21.92
C THR A 202 3.54 -1.32 -22.29
N ASN A 203 4.78 -1.25 -21.77
CA ASN A 203 5.89 -2.10 -22.25
C ASN A 203 6.51 -3.00 -21.17
N TRP A 204 5.65 -3.72 -20.44
CA TRP A 204 5.88 -5.11 -20.07
C TRP A 204 4.62 -5.91 -20.39
N TRP A 205 4.83 -7.04 -21.07
CA TRP A 205 3.79 -7.75 -21.79
C TRP A 205 2.70 -8.27 -20.83
N PRO A 206 1.44 -8.40 -21.25
CA PRO A 206 0.34 -8.91 -20.40
C PRO A 206 0.60 -10.27 -19.74
N ASP A 207 1.49 -11.08 -20.31
CA ASP A 207 1.96 -12.38 -19.82
C ASP A 207 3.12 -12.29 -18.82
N SER A 208 3.57 -11.08 -18.47
CA SER A 208 4.56 -10.87 -17.42
C SER A 208 4.09 -11.51 -16.11
N LEU A 209 5.04 -12.13 -15.41
CA LEU A 209 4.74 -12.93 -14.23
C LEU A 209 4.91 -12.10 -12.95
N VAL A 210 4.04 -12.36 -11.99
CA VAL A 210 4.10 -11.85 -10.63
C VAL A 210 4.20 -13.01 -9.67
N ARG A 211 5.20 -12.98 -8.81
CA ARG A 211 5.39 -13.95 -7.74
C ARG A 211 4.76 -13.40 -6.46
N ILE A 212 3.92 -14.22 -5.83
CA ILE A 212 3.32 -13.97 -4.52
C ILE A 212 3.89 -15.03 -3.57
N THR A 213 4.61 -14.59 -2.56
CA THR A 213 5.16 -15.45 -1.50
C THR A 213 4.75 -14.92 -0.14
N GLY A 214 4.36 -15.78 0.79
CA GLY A 214 4.05 -15.30 2.13
C GLY A 214 3.22 -16.26 2.96
N GLN A 215 2.51 -15.73 3.93
CA GLN A 215 1.58 -16.47 4.78
C GLN A 215 0.22 -15.80 4.75
N VAL A 216 -0.81 -16.60 4.56
CA VAL A 216 -2.20 -16.17 4.71
C VAL A 216 -2.91 -17.11 5.67
N ASP A 217 -3.67 -16.53 6.58
CA ASP A 217 -4.65 -17.23 7.38
C ASP A 217 -5.98 -16.46 7.37
N LYS A 218 -6.92 -16.92 8.18
CA LYS A 218 -8.27 -16.37 8.25
C LYS A 218 -8.33 -14.94 8.81
N ASP A 219 -7.32 -14.51 9.58
CA ASP A 219 -7.30 -13.23 10.29
C ASP A 219 -6.36 -12.22 9.61
N ARG A 220 -5.34 -12.70 8.89
CA ARG A 220 -4.16 -11.96 8.45
C ARG A 220 -3.61 -12.44 7.11
N ALA A 221 -2.94 -11.53 6.41
CA ALA A 221 -2.12 -11.80 5.25
C ALA A 221 -0.80 -11.03 5.33
N VAL A 222 0.30 -11.76 5.21
CA VAL A 222 1.66 -11.25 5.11
C VAL A 222 2.22 -11.73 3.78
N LEU A 223 2.36 -10.83 2.82
CA LEU A 223 2.74 -11.18 1.45
C LEU A 223 3.97 -10.40 1.03
N LEU A 224 4.77 -11.02 0.18
CA LEU A 224 5.78 -10.41 -0.66
C LEU A 224 5.33 -10.61 -2.10
N ILE A 225 5.24 -9.51 -2.83
CA ILE A 225 4.81 -9.47 -4.22
C ILE A 225 5.99 -8.95 -5.03
N GLN A 226 6.42 -9.71 -6.03
CA GLN A 226 7.51 -9.32 -6.91
C GLN A 226 7.07 -9.50 -8.36
N ALA A 227 7.10 -8.42 -9.13
CA ALA A 227 6.92 -8.49 -10.58
C ALA A 227 8.19 -9.02 -11.27
N ASP A 228 8.09 -9.41 -12.53
CA ASP A 228 9.24 -9.89 -13.29
C ASP A 228 10.37 -8.85 -13.34
N ARG A 229 11.50 -9.21 -12.73
CA ARG A 229 12.70 -8.38 -12.66
C ARG A 229 13.59 -8.49 -13.90
N THR A 230 13.36 -9.48 -14.77
CA THR A 230 14.21 -9.78 -15.93
C THR A 230 14.62 -8.52 -16.71
N PRO A 231 13.72 -7.56 -16.97
CA PRO A 231 14.07 -6.47 -17.86
C PRO A 231 14.66 -5.25 -17.13
N ALA A 232 14.68 -5.25 -15.79
CA ALA A 232 15.38 -4.27 -14.96
C ALA A 232 15.76 -4.90 -13.60
N PHE A 233 16.81 -5.73 -13.60
CA PHE A 233 17.20 -6.53 -12.43
C PHE A 233 18.12 -5.79 -11.43
N GLU A 234 18.57 -4.58 -11.78
CA GLU A 234 19.42 -3.72 -10.93
C GLU A 234 18.68 -2.46 -10.46
N ASN A 235 19.28 -1.79 -9.47
CA ASN A 235 18.97 -0.41 -9.10
C ASN A 235 17.52 -0.14 -8.64
N ASN A 236 16.90 -1.14 -8.01
CA ASN A 236 15.63 -1.05 -7.29
C ASN A 236 14.42 -0.59 -8.13
N VAL A 237 14.43 -0.90 -9.43
CA VAL A 237 13.33 -0.58 -10.34
C VAL A 237 12.13 -1.49 -10.12
N VAL A 238 12.38 -2.79 -9.87
CA VAL A 238 11.37 -3.82 -9.61
C VAL A 238 11.63 -4.44 -8.24
N PRO A 239 11.27 -3.74 -7.14
CA PRO A 239 11.47 -4.24 -5.79
C PRO A 239 10.56 -5.42 -5.42
N VAL A 240 10.95 -6.13 -4.37
CA VAL A 240 10.06 -7.03 -3.63
C VAL A 240 9.13 -6.17 -2.74
N ILE A 241 7.83 -6.15 -3.04
CA ILE A 241 6.83 -5.36 -2.33
C ILE A 241 6.26 -6.15 -1.14
N PRO A 242 6.52 -5.75 0.12
CA PRO A 242 5.85 -6.32 1.27
C PRO A 242 4.42 -5.78 1.38
N VAL A 243 3.48 -6.60 1.84
CA VAL A 243 2.10 -6.22 2.14
C VAL A 243 1.67 -6.90 3.43
N TYR A 244 1.04 -6.13 4.31
CA TYR A 244 0.42 -6.63 5.53
C TYR A 244 -1.01 -6.15 5.63
N MET A 245 -1.93 -7.09 5.87
CA MET A 245 -3.34 -6.82 6.13
C MET A 245 -3.81 -7.73 7.26
N GLY A 246 -4.43 -7.19 8.30
CA GLY A 246 -5.05 -8.02 9.35
C GLY A 246 -4.80 -7.50 10.76
N ARG A 247 -5.17 -8.34 11.74
CA ARG A 247 -5.10 -8.00 13.17
C ARG A 247 -3.66 -7.97 13.69
N LEU A 248 -3.31 -7.04 14.57
CA LEU A 248 -2.08 -7.13 15.37
C LEU A 248 -2.30 -7.99 16.62
N GLU A 249 -1.22 -8.37 17.29
CA GLU A 249 -1.32 -8.88 18.68
C GLU A 249 -1.03 -7.71 19.63
N SER A 250 -2.07 -7.27 20.34
CA SER A 250 -1.96 -6.16 21.28
C SER A 250 -1.44 -6.64 22.64
N TYR A 251 -0.68 -5.80 23.32
CA TYR A 251 -0.29 -6.05 24.72
C TYR A 251 -1.38 -5.68 25.72
N ALA A 252 -2.35 -4.87 25.30
CA ALA A 252 -3.41 -4.41 26.16
C ALA A 252 -4.67 -5.25 25.95
N ALA A 253 -5.21 -5.84 27.01
CA ALA A 253 -6.38 -6.72 26.93
C ALA A 253 -7.67 -5.99 26.49
N ASP A 254 -7.72 -4.67 26.62
CA ASP A 254 -8.82 -3.79 26.20
C ASP A 254 -8.75 -3.38 24.71
N ASP A 255 -7.61 -3.59 24.05
CA ASP A 255 -7.39 -3.19 22.66
C ASP A 255 -7.86 -4.28 21.69
N THR A 256 -9.17 -4.27 21.45
CA THR A 256 -9.88 -5.25 20.62
C THR A 256 -9.94 -4.88 19.14
N ILE A 257 -9.56 -3.65 18.75
CA ILE A 257 -9.63 -3.15 17.37
C ILE A 257 -8.22 -2.79 16.89
N ALA A 258 -7.44 -3.82 16.57
CA ALA A 258 -6.04 -3.69 16.15
C ALA A 258 -5.82 -4.12 14.69
N ASP A 259 -6.77 -3.85 13.79
CA ASP A 259 -6.60 -4.02 12.34
C ASP A 259 -5.52 -3.05 11.82
N ALA A 260 -4.56 -3.57 11.08
CA ALA A 260 -3.46 -2.82 10.48
C ALA A 260 -3.37 -3.06 8.97
N LEU A 261 -2.96 -2.01 8.26
CA LEU A 261 -2.67 -2.03 6.83
C LEU A 261 -1.37 -1.29 6.56
N TRP A 262 -0.47 -1.94 5.83
CA TRP A 262 0.66 -1.27 5.18
C TRP A 262 1.16 -2.09 4.00
N ALA A 263 1.89 -1.43 3.12
CA ALA A 263 2.55 -2.05 1.99
C ALA A 263 3.84 -1.32 1.64
N GLY A 264 4.61 -1.90 0.72
CA GLY A 264 5.67 -1.20 0.02
C GLY A 264 5.22 -0.64 -1.32
N SER A 265 6.08 0.17 -1.90
CA SER A 265 5.95 0.64 -3.28
C SER A 265 7.33 0.75 -3.92
N ALA A 266 7.38 0.51 -5.22
CA ALA A 266 8.43 1.03 -6.08
C ALA A 266 8.36 2.56 -6.14
N TYR A 267 9.47 3.19 -6.51
CA TYR A 267 9.53 4.62 -6.75
C TYR A 267 8.72 4.98 -8.00
N ASP A 268 7.71 5.85 -7.86
CA ASP A 268 6.74 6.15 -8.91
C ASP A 268 6.50 7.65 -9.17
N GLU A 269 7.29 8.55 -8.55
CA GLU A 269 7.14 10.01 -8.69
C GLU A 269 8.01 10.63 -9.79
N GLY A 270 8.99 9.89 -10.33
CA GLY A 270 9.97 10.40 -11.29
C GLY A 270 10.58 9.32 -12.15
N ASP A 271 11.60 9.70 -12.91
CA ASP A 271 12.26 8.82 -13.87
C ASP A 271 13.11 7.75 -13.16
N GLU A 272 13.51 6.73 -13.91
CA GLU A 272 14.36 5.63 -13.45
C GLU A 272 15.57 6.08 -12.61
N SER A 273 16.28 7.11 -13.05
CA SER A 273 17.46 7.65 -12.35
C SER A 273 17.15 8.11 -10.93
N SER A 274 15.95 8.65 -10.70
CA SER A 274 15.49 9.10 -9.38
C SER A 274 15.20 7.93 -8.44
N SER A 275 14.83 6.77 -8.99
CA SER A 275 14.67 5.53 -8.22
C SER A 275 16.00 5.05 -7.65
N HIS A 276 17.08 5.19 -8.41
CA HIS A 276 18.42 4.74 -8.01
C HIS A 276 19.03 5.60 -6.90
N THR A 277 18.71 6.89 -6.91
CA THR A 277 19.21 7.85 -5.92
C THR A 277 18.22 8.11 -4.80
N PHE A 278 17.20 7.26 -4.64
CA PHE A 278 16.19 7.46 -3.61
C PHE A 278 16.81 7.38 -2.21
N ASP A 279 16.63 8.45 -1.44
CA ASP A 279 17.15 8.55 -0.08
C ASP A 279 16.17 7.94 0.93
N PHE A 280 16.42 6.70 1.32
CA PHE A 280 15.67 5.98 2.37
C PHE A 280 15.83 6.59 3.76
N GLU A 281 16.81 7.46 3.95
CA GLU A 281 17.07 8.18 5.21
C GLU A 281 16.31 9.49 5.30
N ASN A 282 15.75 9.97 4.19
CA ASN A 282 15.00 11.22 4.16
C ASN A 282 13.75 11.13 5.07
N PRO A 283 13.62 12.00 6.10
CA PRO A 283 12.48 11.99 7.01
C PRO A 283 11.20 12.51 6.36
N LYS A 284 11.29 13.14 5.18
CA LYS A 284 10.11 13.59 4.44
C LYS A 284 9.30 12.38 3.99
N PRO A 285 7.97 12.36 4.20
CA PRO A 285 7.12 11.29 3.70
C PRO A 285 7.33 11.10 2.21
N PHE A 286 7.45 9.84 1.77
CA PHE A 286 7.46 9.51 0.35
C PHE A 286 6.14 9.93 -0.30
N ARG A 287 5.03 9.83 0.44
CA ARG A 287 3.72 10.27 -0.06
C ARG A 287 3.03 11.26 0.83
N ASP A 288 2.51 12.29 0.17
CA ASP A 288 1.55 13.23 0.74
C ASP A 288 0.20 12.54 0.94
N VAL A 289 -0.12 12.25 2.21
CA VAL A 289 -1.35 11.57 2.62
C VAL A 289 -2.60 12.29 2.08
N SER A 290 -2.58 13.62 1.92
CA SER A 290 -3.74 14.41 1.49
C SER A 290 -4.22 14.07 0.07
N LYS A 291 -3.31 13.57 -0.78
CA LYS A 291 -3.61 13.11 -2.15
C LYS A 291 -4.29 11.74 -2.16
N TYR A 292 -4.10 10.95 -1.11
CA TYR A 292 -4.56 9.57 -0.96
C TYR A 292 -5.64 9.40 0.12
N MET A 293 -6.28 10.49 0.53
CA MET A 293 -7.39 10.50 1.49
C MET A 293 -8.75 10.61 0.79
N PRO A 294 -9.83 10.07 1.41
CA PRO A 294 -11.20 10.43 1.03
C PRO A 294 -11.35 11.95 0.93
N ARG A 295 -12.11 12.44 -0.05
CA ARG A 295 -12.19 13.88 -0.39
C ARG A 295 -12.84 14.69 0.70
N THR A 296 -13.87 14.14 1.32
CA THR A 296 -14.80 14.87 2.16
C THR A 296 -14.54 14.69 3.64
N LYS A 297 -13.67 13.73 4.02
CA LYS A 297 -13.28 13.51 5.40
C LYS A 297 -11.85 13.90 5.69
N THR A 298 -11.70 14.61 6.79
CA THR A 298 -10.41 14.91 7.39
C THR A 298 -10.26 14.08 8.66
N TYR A 299 -9.27 13.22 8.70
CA TYR A 299 -8.91 12.52 9.92
C TYR A 299 -8.19 13.46 10.89
N PRO A 300 -8.38 13.28 12.22
CA PRO A 300 -7.63 14.02 13.21
C PRO A 300 -6.13 13.73 13.06
N LYS A 301 -5.31 14.66 13.58
CA LYS A 301 -3.84 14.72 13.58
C LYS A 301 -3.11 13.44 13.11
N SER A 302 -2.40 13.56 11.98
CA SER A 302 -1.45 12.59 11.40
C SER A 302 -2.05 11.24 10.94
N PRO A 303 -2.92 11.23 9.91
CA PRO A 303 -3.32 9.99 9.24
C PRO A 303 -2.13 9.27 8.60
N GLY A 304 -2.15 7.95 8.61
CA GLY A 304 -1.13 7.13 7.95
C GLY A 304 -1.31 7.07 6.44
N ASN A 305 -0.24 6.88 5.66
CA ASN A 305 -0.30 6.63 4.22
C ASN A 305 0.00 5.17 3.85
N GLY A 306 0.37 4.33 4.82
CA GLY A 306 0.60 2.90 4.62
C GLY A 306 1.88 2.54 3.87
N ILE A 307 2.72 3.52 3.49
CA ILE A 307 4.03 3.33 2.86
C ILE A 307 5.15 3.83 3.77
N ASP A 308 4.97 5.00 4.38
CA ASP A 308 5.90 5.59 5.35
C ASP A 308 5.59 5.15 6.79
N ASN A 309 4.44 4.53 7.01
CA ASN A 309 3.94 4.15 8.33
C ASN A 309 2.92 3.02 8.19
N VAL A 310 2.54 2.46 9.32
CA VAL A 310 1.46 1.49 9.44
C VAL A 310 0.17 2.23 9.74
N ILE A 311 -0.86 2.01 8.93
CA ILE A 311 -2.20 2.54 9.20
C ILE A 311 -2.87 1.60 10.19
N ILE A 312 -3.23 2.11 11.37
CA ILE A 312 -4.04 1.37 12.32
C ILE A 312 -5.47 1.88 12.30
N LYS A 313 -6.44 0.97 12.17
CA LYS A 313 -7.87 1.30 12.06
C LYS A 313 -8.35 2.26 13.15
N ARG A 314 -8.01 1.98 14.41
CA ARG A 314 -8.35 2.83 15.55
C ARG A 314 -7.23 2.84 16.58
N SER A 315 -6.79 4.01 17.03
CA SER A 315 -5.79 4.18 18.09
C SER A 315 -6.38 3.81 19.46
N ARG A 316 -5.54 3.67 20.49
CA ARG A 316 -6.02 3.37 21.86
C ARG A 316 -6.95 4.46 22.37
N PHE A 317 -6.68 5.72 22.03
CA PHE A 317 -7.54 6.86 22.37
C PHE A 317 -8.75 7.03 21.42
N GLY A 318 -8.90 6.13 20.45
CA GLY A 318 -10.08 6.07 19.59
C GLY A 318 -9.99 6.86 18.29
N ALA A 319 -8.85 7.50 17.99
CA ALA A 319 -8.64 8.21 16.73
C ALA A 319 -8.45 7.22 15.56
N ARG A 320 -8.98 7.54 14.39
CA ARG A 320 -9.03 6.61 13.26
C ARG A 320 -7.84 6.76 12.33
N TYR A 321 -7.38 5.64 11.79
CA TYR A 321 -6.36 5.55 10.72
C TYR A 321 -5.07 6.32 11.01
N GLN A 322 -4.66 6.38 12.27
CA GLN A 322 -3.46 7.10 12.68
C GLN A 322 -2.19 6.37 12.25
N ALA A 323 -1.18 7.14 11.90
CA ALA A 323 0.16 6.65 11.60
C ALA A 323 0.80 6.01 12.84
N HIS A 324 1.19 4.75 12.72
CA HIS A 324 2.05 4.05 13.68
C HIS A 324 3.34 3.62 12.97
N TYR A 325 4.39 3.34 13.75
CA TYR A 325 5.71 3.04 13.24
C TYR A 325 6.18 1.66 13.68
N ILE A 326 7.03 1.05 12.87
CA ILE A 326 7.58 -0.27 13.15
C ILE A 326 8.86 -0.08 13.97
N ALA A 327 8.95 -0.78 15.09
CA ALA A 327 10.16 -0.85 15.89
C ALA A 327 10.56 -2.31 16.06
N TRP A 328 11.86 -2.55 16.19
CA TRP A 328 12.40 -3.86 16.48
C TRP A 328 13.66 -3.69 17.33
N ASN A 329 13.95 -4.69 18.14
CA ASN A 329 15.07 -4.62 19.07
C ASN A 329 16.37 -4.81 18.28
N VAL A 330 17.12 -3.74 18.11
CA VAL A 330 18.44 -3.74 17.47
C VAL A 330 19.25 -2.57 18.01
N PRO A 331 20.59 -2.64 17.92
CA PRO A 331 21.46 -1.60 18.40
C PRO A 331 21.39 -0.38 17.48
N SER A 332 21.83 0.77 17.99
CA SER A 332 21.90 2.01 17.22
C SER A 332 22.57 1.86 15.87
N ASN A 333 21.88 2.32 14.82
CA ASN A 333 22.39 2.44 13.46
C ASN A 333 23.58 3.41 13.36
N MET A 334 23.74 4.32 14.33
CA MET A 334 24.88 5.22 14.34
C MET A 334 26.11 4.49 14.85
N MET A 335 26.98 4.12 13.92
CA MET A 335 28.38 3.77 14.19
C MET A 335 29.32 4.82 13.58
N PRO A 336 30.19 5.46 14.38
CA PRO A 336 30.23 5.39 15.85
C PRO A 336 29.04 6.16 16.48
N PRO A 337 28.58 5.75 17.67
CA PRO A 337 27.64 6.56 18.45
C PRO A 337 28.23 7.96 18.70
N ASP A 338 27.37 8.97 18.87
CA ASP A 338 27.80 10.36 19.06
C ASP A 338 28.83 10.43 20.21
N ARG A 339 29.95 11.09 19.95
CA ARG A 339 31.13 11.09 20.85
C ARG A 339 30.89 11.87 22.14
N LYS A 340 29.68 12.34 22.41
CA LYS A 340 29.35 13.24 23.52
C LYS A 340 28.75 12.46 24.68
N GLY A 341 29.53 12.31 25.76
CA GLY A 341 28.97 11.95 27.06
C GLY A 341 27.97 13.02 27.56
N LYS A 342 27.24 12.74 28.65
CA LYS A 342 26.28 13.69 29.28
C LYS A 342 26.84 15.10 29.55
N ASN A 343 28.17 15.23 29.64
CA ASN A 343 28.89 16.48 29.89
C ASN A 343 29.53 17.11 28.63
N GLY A 344 29.27 16.59 27.43
CA GLY A 344 29.70 17.17 26.15
C GLY A 344 31.15 16.90 25.72
N GLY A 345 31.93 16.12 26.47
CA GLY A 345 33.32 15.79 26.10
C GLY A 345 33.41 14.74 24.98
N GLN A 346 34.32 14.95 24.01
CA GLN A 346 34.51 14.13 22.80
C GLN A 346 35.91 13.48 22.74
N TYR A 347 36.25 12.59 23.68
CA TYR A 347 37.57 11.94 23.72
C TYR A 347 37.56 10.51 23.11
N PRO A 348 38.68 10.06 22.48
CA PRO A 348 38.81 8.70 21.93
C PRO A 348 38.69 7.55 22.94
N SER A 349 38.88 7.84 24.24
CA SER A 349 38.74 6.88 25.34
C SER A 349 37.30 6.72 25.83
N ALA A 350 36.34 7.51 25.33
CA ALA A 350 34.92 7.40 25.68
C ALA A 350 34.27 6.07 25.23
N TRP A 351 35.02 5.24 24.49
CA TRP A 351 34.56 3.97 23.94
C TRP A 351 35.09 2.78 24.76
N GLN A 352 36.13 2.92 25.59
CA GLN A 352 36.92 1.78 26.06
C GLN A 352 36.45 1.10 27.36
N SER A 353 35.28 1.46 27.93
CA SER A 353 34.76 0.73 29.10
C SER A 353 33.68 -0.28 28.68
N HIS A 354 33.90 -1.54 29.05
CA HIS A 354 32.90 -2.63 29.04
C HIS A 354 31.59 -2.33 29.78
N ASP A 355 31.49 -1.16 30.43
CA ASP A 355 30.31 -0.64 31.13
C ASP A 355 29.35 0.14 30.23
N ASN A 356 29.73 0.49 28.98
CA ASN A 356 28.80 1.06 28.01
C ASN A 356 28.09 -0.05 27.25
N ASP A 357 26.75 -0.06 27.30
CA ASP A 357 25.90 -1.05 26.65
C ASP A 357 26.20 -1.15 25.15
N GLU A 358 26.51 -0.02 24.51
CA GLU A 358 26.81 0.12 23.09
C GLU A 358 28.10 -0.62 22.65
N TYR A 359 29.02 -0.93 23.58
CA TYR A 359 30.28 -1.63 23.27
C TYR A 359 30.13 -3.16 23.18
N LYS A 360 29.02 -3.72 23.65
CA LYS A 360 28.76 -5.18 23.66
C LYS A 360 27.86 -5.66 22.51
N TYR A 361 27.35 -4.75 21.67
CA TYR A 361 26.37 -5.09 20.64
C TYR A 361 27.00 -5.28 19.25
N GLN A 362 27.37 -6.52 18.93
CA GLN A 362 27.49 -6.95 17.53
C GLN A 362 26.54 -8.11 17.29
N PHE A 363 25.36 -7.81 16.72
CA PHE A 363 24.38 -8.82 16.30
C PHE A 363 24.60 -9.28 14.85
N ASN A 364 25.86 -9.41 14.44
CA ASN A 364 26.18 -10.11 13.21
C ASN A 364 25.84 -11.60 13.40
N PRO A 365 25.43 -12.33 12.33
CA PRO A 365 25.37 -13.78 12.39
C PRO A 365 26.71 -14.28 12.92
N SER A 366 26.67 -14.99 14.04
CA SER A 366 27.88 -15.58 14.57
C SER A 366 28.34 -16.65 13.58
N LEU A 367 29.45 -16.40 12.87
CA LEU A 367 30.03 -17.36 11.92
C LEU A 367 30.25 -18.74 12.55
N TYR A 368 30.48 -18.78 13.86
CA TYR A 368 30.74 -20.00 14.64
C TYR A 368 29.47 -20.73 15.12
N SER A 369 28.36 -20.02 15.34
CA SER A 369 27.13 -20.62 15.88
C SER A 369 25.94 -20.62 14.93
N GLY A 370 26.04 -19.92 13.80
CA GLY A 370 24.94 -19.74 12.85
C GLY A 370 23.72 -19.03 13.43
N ARG A 371 23.87 -18.36 14.58
CA ARG A 371 22.78 -17.67 15.28
C ARG A 371 22.70 -16.23 14.80
N VAL A 372 21.47 -15.80 14.54
CA VAL A 372 21.13 -14.42 14.14
C VAL A 372 20.19 -13.85 15.18
N HIS A 373 20.37 -12.56 15.48
CA HIS A 373 19.44 -11.83 16.31
C HIS A 373 18.15 -11.56 15.55
N THR A 374 17.04 -11.99 16.12
CA THR A 374 15.71 -11.75 15.58
C THR A 374 14.89 -11.00 16.61
N SER A 375 13.98 -10.16 16.14
CA SER A 375 13.05 -9.44 16.98
C SER A 375 11.66 -9.48 16.35
N ARG A 376 10.62 -9.34 17.18
CA ARG A 376 9.27 -9.13 16.67
C ARG A 376 9.19 -7.74 16.04
N ALA A 377 8.32 -7.58 15.06
CA ALA A 377 7.99 -6.26 14.53
C ALA A 377 6.97 -5.58 15.44
N TYR A 378 7.44 -4.76 16.37
CA TYR A 378 6.59 -3.98 17.27
C TYR A 378 5.95 -2.81 16.55
N ILE A 379 4.72 -2.48 16.95
CA ILE A 379 4.00 -1.32 16.47
C ILE A 379 3.98 -0.26 17.57
N VAL A 380 4.47 0.93 17.24
CA VAL A 380 4.68 2.03 18.19
C VAL A 380 3.97 3.29 17.69
N HIS A 381 3.20 3.91 18.57
CA HIS A 381 2.71 5.27 18.36
C HIS A 381 3.59 6.25 19.16
N PRO A 382 3.94 7.43 18.63
CA PRO A 382 4.77 8.41 19.34
C PRO A 382 4.22 8.78 20.74
N ASP A 383 2.91 8.90 20.86
CA ASP A 383 2.25 9.28 22.13
C ASP A 383 1.68 8.09 22.93
N GLU A 384 1.37 6.96 22.29
CA GLU A 384 0.76 5.78 22.99
C GLU A 384 1.83 4.76 23.44
N GLY A 385 3.05 4.89 22.91
CA GLY A 385 4.11 3.91 23.13
C GLY A 385 3.90 2.62 22.32
N VAL A 386 4.40 1.51 22.85
CA VAL A 386 4.31 0.20 22.20
C VAL A 386 2.89 -0.35 22.35
N ARG A 387 2.20 -0.55 21.24
CA ARG A 387 0.85 -1.08 21.21
C ARG A 387 0.82 -2.61 21.19
N GLY A 388 1.72 -3.21 20.44
CA GLY A 388 1.72 -4.65 20.18
C GLY A 388 2.77 -5.04 19.17
N TYR A 389 2.58 -6.19 18.53
CA TYR A 389 3.46 -6.69 17.47
C TYR A 389 2.67 -7.29 16.30
N MET A 390 3.32 -7.39 15.14
CA MET A 390 2.79 -8.07 13.96
C MET A 390 3.14 -9.56 14.00
N PRO A 391 2.15 -10.47 14.03
CA PRO A 391 2.40 -11.90 13.90
C PRO A 391 2.92 -12.28 12.53
N TYR A 392 3.55 -13.45 12.47
CA TYR A 392 4.13 -14.04 11.26
C TYR A 392 5.27 -13.25 10.62
N ILE A 393 5.68 -12.14 11.24
CA ILE A 393 6.82 -11.33 10.85
C ILE A 393 7.83 -11.32 11.98
N VAL A 394 9.07 -11.63 11.65
CA VAL A 394 10.25 -11.30 12.48
C VAL A 394 11.17 -10.41 11.67
N LEU A 395 11.79 -9.45 12.35
CA LEU A 395 12.78 -8.55 11.78
C LEU A 395 14.17 -8.97 12.27
N LEU A 396 15.13 -8.94 11.36
CA LEU A 396 16.49 -9.35 11.63
C LEU A 396 17.49 -8.58 10.76
N SER A 397 18.78 -8.63 11.12
CA SER A 397 19.83 -8.06 10.27
C SER A 397 19.95 -8.89 8.98
N PRO A 398 19.94 -8.27 7.79
CA PRO A 398 20.07 -9.00 6.52
C PRO A 398 21.51 -9.46 6.23
N LEU A 399 22.49 -9.01 7.03
CA LEU A 399 23.90 -9.34 6.82
C LEU A 399 24.12 -10.85 6.91
N GLY A 400 24.73 -11.44 5.87
CA GLY A 400 25.16 -12.84 5.87
C GLY A 400 24.04 -13.87 5.67
N LEU A 401 22.83 -13.45 5.28
CA LEU A 401 21.71 -14.33 4.93
C LEU A 401 21.34 -14.19 3.47
N LEU A 402 20.80 -15.26 2.91
CA LEU A 402 20.30 -15.31 1.54
C LEU A 402 18.80 -15.51 1.51
N ASP A 403 18.14 -14.93 0.52
CA ASP A 403 16.70 -15.08 0.33
C ASP A 403 16.31 -16.56 0.26
N GLY A 404 15.35 -16.93 1.11
CA GLY A 404 14.88 -18.29 1.26
C GLY A 404 15.54 -19.09 2.39
N ASP A 405 16.55 -18.55 3.08
CA ASP A 405 17.14 -19.17 4.26
C ASP A 405 16.09 -19.41 5.35
N LYS A 406 16.22 -20.54 6.05
CA LYS A 406 15.28 -20.95 7.09
C LYS A 406 15.82 -20.62 8.48
N LEU A 407 15.11 -19.76 9.18
CA LEU A 407 15.39 -19.33 10.54
C LEU A 407 14.58 -20.19 11.52
N LYS A 408 15.27 -20.83 12.47
CA LYS A 408 14.63 -21.52 13.59
C LYS A 408 14.51 -20.56 14.76
N VAL A 409 13.28 -20.15 15.07
CA VAL A 409 12.96 -19.25 16.19
C VAL A 409 12.37 -20.09 17.32
N ARG A 410 12.91 -19.97 18.53
CA ARG A 410 12.40 -20.70 19.70
C ARG A 410 11.04 -20.16 20.12
N LYS A 411 10.13 -21.03 20.54
CA LYS A 411 8.89 -20.63 21.22
C LYS A 411 9.21 -20.31 22.68
N ASP A 412 8.71 -19.18 23.18
CA ASP A 412 9.06 -18.63 24.51
C ASP A 412 8.81 -19.60 25.69
N THR A 413 7.96 -20.62 25.52
CA THR A 413 7.48 -21.50 26.60
C THR A 413 8.08 -22.90 26.63
N CYS A 414 8.70 -23.39 25.54
CA CYS A 414 9.24 -24.75 25.49
C CYS A 414 10.59 -24.79 24.76
N PRO A 415 11.66 -25.30 25.38
CA PRO A 415 13.00 -25.31 24.78
C PRO A 415 13.11 -26.15 23.50
N ASP A 416 12.20 -27.09 23.28
CA ASP A 416 12.26 -28.05 22.17
C ASP A 416 11.36 -27.68 20.98
N SER A 417 10.44 -26.71 21.11
CA SER A 417 9.54 -26.33 20.02
C SER A 417 10.02 -25.07 19.31
N HIS A 418 10.03 -25.14 17.98
CA HIS A 418 10.61 -24.10 17.13
C HIS A 418 9.63 -23.71 16.03
N ASP A 419 9.53 -22.41 15.76
CA ASP A 419 8.89 -21.90 14.57
C ASP A 419 9.94 -21.67 13.48
N ILE A 420 9.59 -22.07 12.26
CA ILE A 420 10.41 -21.83 11.07
C ILE A 420 9.91 -20.56 10.41
N TYR A 421 10.83 -19.63 10.19
CA TYR A 421 10.62 -18.45 9.36
C TYR A 421 11.52 -18.54 8.13
N ARG A 422 11.03 -18.08 6.98
CA ARG A 422 11.81 -17.96 5.75
C ARG A 422 12.24 -16.51 5.57
N PHE A 423 13.54 -16.31 5.39
CA PHE A 423 14.15 -14.99 5.24
C PHE A 423 13.96 -14.43 3.84
N PHE A 424 13.74 -13.12 3.77
CA PHE A 424 13.63 -12.34 2.55
C PHE A 424 14.24 -10.95 2.75
N THR A 425 14.97 -10.51 1.73
CA THR A 425 15.42 -9.14 1.58
C THR A 425 14.30 -8.32 0.93
N VAL A 426 14.06 -7.12 1.47
CA VAL A 426 13.02 -6.22 0.98
C VAL A 426 13.64 -4.89 0.59
N ASP A 427 13.47 -4.54 -0.68
CA ASP A 427 14.08 -3.34 -1.28
C ASP A 427 13.04 -2.24 -1.58
N ALA A 428 11.75 -2.55 -1.44
CA ALA A 428 10.67 -1.59 -1.65
C ALA A 428 10.72 -0.43 -0.66
N ILE A 429 10.27 0.75 -1.08
CA ILE A 429 9.99 1.87 -0.18
C ILE A 429 8.82 1.46 0.70
N SER A 430 9.06 1.25 1.98
CA SER A 430 8.07 0.68 2.91
C SER A 430 8.38 1.09 4.36
N PRO A 431 7.47 0.84 5.31
CA PRO A 431 7.71 1.18 6.71
C PRO A 431 8.91 0.43 7.31
N ILE A 432 9.30 -0.73 6.76
CA ILE A 432 10.47 -1.50 7.22
C ILE A 432 11.80 -0.98 6.64
N THR A 433 11.78 -0.19 5.56
CA THR A 433 12.99 0.31 4.87
C THR A 433 13.21 1.83 4.97
N LYS A 434 12.17 2.68 5.13
CA LYS A 434 12.25 4.16 4.99
C LYS A 434 12.09 4.99 6.28
N MET A 435 12.86 6.09 6.47
CA MET A 435 12.93 6.90 7.70
C MET A 435 11.77 7.88 7.76
N PRO A 436 11.19 8.14 8.94
CA PRO A 436 11.51 7.63 10.29
C PRO A 436 10.84 6.28 10.66
N ALA A 437 10.25 5.57 9.70
CA ALA A 437 9.29 4.49 9.96
C ALA A 437 9.80 3.30 10.77
N THR A 438 11.10 3.00 10.65
CA THR A 438 11.84 2.01 11.45
C THR A 438 13.20 2.56 11.88
N ALA A 439 13.46 2.73 13.17
CA ALA A 439 14.67 3.43 13.64
C ALA A 439 16.02 2.73 13.32
N TYR A 440 16.00 1.45 12.95
CA TYR A 440 17.21 0.62 12.80
C TYR A 440 17.13 -0.23 11.51
N ARG A 441 18.15 -0.21 10.64
CA ARG A 441 18.01 -0.51 9.19
C ARG A 441 19.27 -0.89 8.41
N PRO A 442 19.10 -1.54 7.23
CA PRO A 442 17.85 -2.11 6.69
C PRO A 442 17.42 -3.35 7.49
N ALA A 443 16.11 -3.54 7.69
CA ALA A 443 15.59 -4.72 8.35
C ALA A 443 15.30 -5.81 7.31
N GLY A 444 15.93 -6.97 7.46
CA GLY A 444 15.52 -8.17 6.75
C GLY A 444 14.24 -8.74 7.33
N LEU A 445 13.44 -9.41 6.48
CA LEU A 445 12.11 -9.89 6.83
C LEU A 445 12.09 -11.42 6.92
N GLY A 446 11.75 -11.97 8.07
CA GLY A 446 11.41 -13.38 8.22
C GLY A 446 9.90 -13.57 8.21
N ILE A 447 9.38 -14.41 7.30
CA ILE A 447 7.95 -14.77 7.23
C ILE A 447 7.73 -16.17 7.75
N TYR A 448 6.75 -16.37 8.62
CA TYR A 448 6.44 -17.67 9.21
C TYR A 448 6.07 -18.71 8.15
N GLU A 449 6.74 -19.87 8.17
CA GLU A 449 6.50 -21.01 7.29
C GLU A 449 5.64 -22.08 7.98
N LYS A 450 6.12 -22.58 9.14
CA LYS A 450 5.48 -23.65 9.92
C LYS A 450 6.12 -23.80 11.30
N SER A 451 5.44 -24.48 12.21
CA SER A 451 6.04 -24.97 13.45
C SER A 451 6.69 -26.35 13.25
N MET A 452 7.80 -26.60 13.93
CA MET A 452 8.39 -27.93 14.16
C MET A 452 8.02 -28.48 15.53
#